data_AF-A0A2E7MAW9-F1
#
_entry.id   AF-A0A2E7MAW9-F1
#
_cell.length_a   1.000
_cell.length_b   1.000
_cell.length_c   1.000
_cell.angle_alpha   90.00
_cell.angle_beta   90.00
_cell.angle_gamma   90.00
#
_symmetry.space_group_name_H-M   'P 1'
#
loop_
_entity.id
_entity.type
_entity.pdbx_description
1 polymer ?
#
loop_
_entity_poly.entity_id
_entity_poly.type
_entity_poly.pdbx_seq_one_letter_code
_entity_poly.pdbx_strand_id
1 'polypeptide(L)'
;MTPSSTPRSPQRFLSSLVLGVTHARPLRVSLLALLVLAVGCKDHWTPSSGDDLDDTGMNGDADGDGIPDDVEGDVDSDGDGIPDYLDTDSDNDGIPDSEEGIEDTDGDGIPNYIDTDSDGDGIPDADEGSGDADGDGIPNYLDTDSDGDGIPDSVEGSGDSDGDGIPDYLDTDSDNDGWD
;
A
#
# COMPACT_ATOMS: atom_id res chain seq x y z
N MET A 1 -13.14 -11.60 59.68
CA MET A 1 -13.60 -11.11 58.37
C MET A 1 -13.12 -12.10 57.33
N THR A 2 -13.83 -12.74 56.40
CA THR A 2 -15.22 -12.88 55.93
C THR A 2 -15.18 -14.09 54.99
N PRO A 3 -16.16 -15.01 54.94
CA PRO A 3 -16.27 -15.97 53.86
C PRO A 3 -16.99 -15.33 52.66
N SER A 4 -16.41 -15.42 51.46
CA SER A 4 -17.07 -15.00 50.21
C SER A 4 -17.85 -16.17 49.64
N SER A 5 -19.16 -16.00 49.53
CA SER A 5 -20.07 -16.92 48.86
C SER A 5 -21.09 -16.07 48.12
N THR A 6 -21.07 -16.12 46.79
CA THR A 6 -22.21 -15.69 45.98
C THR A 6 -22.55 -16.78 44.96
N PRO A 7 -23.82 -17.25 44.96
CA PRO A 7 -24.30 -18.21 43.98
C PRO A 7 -24.92 -17.52 42.74
N ARG A 8 -24.95 -18.30 41.66
CA ARG A 8 -25.73 -18.14 40.41
C ARG A 8 -27.08 -17.44 40.59
N SER A 9 -27.42 -16.58 39.62
CA SER A 9 -28.81 -16.24 39.30
C SER A 9 -29.09 -16.49 37.81
N PRO A 10 -30.24 -17.09 37.43
CA PRO A 10 -30.65 -17.33 36.05
C PRO A 10 -31.76 -16.35 35.60
N GLN A 11 -32.35 -16.61 34.41
CA GLN A 11 -33.59 -16.04 33.83
C GLN A 11 -33.35 -14.79 32.95
N ARG A 12 -34.02 -14.53 31.82
CA ARG A 12 -35.13 -15.16 31.07
C ARG A 12 -35.31 -14.42 29.73
N PHE A 13 -35.86 -15.15 28.77
CA PHE A 13 -36.44 -14.76 27.47
C PHE A 13 -37.22 -13.45 27.44
N LEU A 14 -37.01 -12.66 26.37
CA LEU A 14 -37.95 -11.74 25.70
C LEU A 14 -37.37 -11.48 24.28
N SER A 15 -38.06 -11.26 23.16
CA SER A 15 -39.46 -11.35 22.74
C SER A 15 -39.42 -11.09 21.21
N SER A 16 -40.05 -11.93 20.38
CA SER A 16 -40.28 -11.61 18.95
C SER A 16 -41.32 -10.51 18.83
N LEU A 17 -41.04 -9.45 18.06
CA LEU A 17 -42.02 -8.71 17.27
C LEU A 17 -41.31 -7.70 16.35
N VAL A 18 -41.11 -8.03 15.08
CA VAL A 18 -40.78 -7.02 14.05
C VAL A 18 -42.01 -6.84 13.18
N LEU A 19 -42.69 -5.72 13.40
CA LEU A 19 -43.88 -5.29 12.68
C LEU A 19 -43.43 -4.57 11.41
N GLY A 20 -43.78 -5.11 10.25
CA GLY A 20 -43.51 -4.51 8.95
C GLY A 20 -44.23 -3.17 8.77
N VAL A 21 -43.50 -2.16 8.32
CA VAL A 21 -44.04 -0.89 7.83
C VAL A 21 -43.79 -0.84 6.33
N THR A 22 -44.88 -0.95 5.58
CA THR A 22 -44.96 -0.60 4.16
C THR A 22 -45.07 0.93 4.00
N HIS A 23 -45.04 1.40 2.74
CA HIS A 23 -45.36 2.74 2.17
C HIS A 23 -44.10 3.38 1.55
N ALA A 24 -43.88 3.31 0.24
CA ALA A 24 -44.61 3.89 -0.90
C ALA A 24 -43.73 4.97 -1.55
N ARG A 25 -43.15 4.64 -2.71
CA ARG A 25 -42.34 5.55 -3.56
C ARG A 25 -43.26 6.52 -4.32
N PRO A 26 -42.98 7.83 -4.41
CA PRO A 26 -43.66 8.67 -5.39
C PRO A 26 -42.96 8.62 -6.76
N LEU A 27 -43.67 8.09 -7.74
CA LEU A 27 -43.44 8.32 -9.17
C LEU A 27 -43.96 9.71 -9.55
N ARG A 28 -43.13 10.55 -10.20
CA ARG A 28 -43.60 11.57 -11.13
C ARG A 28 -42.65 11.73 -12.32
N VAL A 29 -43.06 11.12 -13.44
CA VAL A 29 -42.61 11.43 -14.79
C VAL A 29 -43.44 12.61 -15.29
N SER A 30 -42.83 13.67 -15.84
CA SER A 30 -43.41 14.36 -16.99
C SER A 30 -42.39 15.24 -17.73
N LEU A 31 -42.26 14.89 -19.00
CA LEU A 31 -41.55 15.47 -20.13
C LEU A 31 -42.09 16.86 -20.52
N LEU A 32 -41.20 17.81 -20.84
CA LEU A 32 -41.44 18.79 -21.91
C LEU A 32 -40.13 19.38 -22.46
N ALA A 33 -39.86 19.09 -23.73
CA ALA A 33 -38.80 19.69 -24.53
C ALA A 33 -39.24 21.08 -25.02
N LEU A 34 -38.33 22.07 -25.01
CA LEU A 34 -38.47 23.27 -25.84
C LEU A 34 -37.12 23.70 -26.42
N LEU A 35 -37.00 23.44 -27.72
CA LEU A 35 -36.00 23.90 -28.67
C LEU A 35 -36.05 25.43 -28.84
N VAL A 36 -34.92 26.13 -28.71
CA VAL A 36 -34.75 27.50 -29.26
C VAL A 36 -33.37 27.65 -29.92
N LEU A 37 -33.40 28.26 -31.10
CA LEU A 37 -32.38 28.36 -32.15
C LEU A 37 -31.03 28.95 -31.74
N ALA A 38 -29.97 28.37 -32.32
CA ALA A 38 -28.69 29.02 -32.56
C ALA A 38 -28.84 30.15 -33.59
N VAL A 39 -28.27 31.33 -33.32
CA VAL A 39 -27.49 32.18 -34.26
C VAL A 39 -26.71 33.20 -33.43
N GLY A 40 -25.39 33.26 -33.64
CA GLY A 40 -24.63 34.50 -33.45
C GLY A 40 -23.20 34.32 -32.93
N CYS A 41 -22.26 33.99 -33.83
CA CYS A 41 -20.83 34.20 -33.61
C CYS A 41 -20.59 35.66 -33.20
N LYS A 42 -20.00 35.85 -32.01
CA LYS A 42 -19.20 37.01 -31.67
C LYS A 42 -17.89 36.46 -31.17
N ASP A 43 -16.89 36.53 -32.04
CA ASP A 43 -15.51 36.21 -31.72
C ASP A 43 -15.05 37.26 -30.70
N HIS A 44 -15.25 36.96 -29.42
CA HIS A 44 -14.70 37.75 -28.33
C HIS A 44 -13.45 37.01 -27.85
N TRP A 45 -12.33 37.33 -28.49
CA TRP A 45 -11.01 36.95 -28.02
C TRP A 45 -10.69 37.79 -26.77
N THR A 46 -10.82 37.17 -25.60
CA THR A 46 -10.10 37.60 -24.39
C THR A 46 -8.85 36.72 -24.26
N PRO A 47 -7.62 37.26 -24.35
CA PRO A 47 -6.47 36.58 -23.78
C PRO A 47 -6.44 36.96 -22.29
N SER A 48 -7.16 36.20 -21.47
CA SER A 48 -6.81 36.08 -20.05
C SER A 48 -6.00 34.81 -19.93
N SER A 49 -4.69 34.98 -19.87
CA SER A 49 -3.76 33.97 -19.38
C SER A 49 -4.09 33.69 -17.92
N GLY A 50 -4.20 32.41 -17.57
CA GLY A 50 -4.29 31.95 -16.19
C GLY A 50 -5.38 30.91 -15.99
N ASP A 51 -4.94 29.65 -16.00
CA ASP A 51 -5.42 28.63 -15.07
C ASP A 51 -6.77 27.95 -15.40
N ASP A 52 -6.81 27.22 -16.51
CA ASP A 52 -7.68 26.04 -16.68
C ASP A 52 -6.78 24.83 -17.02
N LEU A 53 -5.99 24.36 -16.04
CA LEU A 53 -5.40 23.01 -16.01
C LEU A 53 -6.32 22.14 -15.15
N ASP A 54 -7.51 21.88 -15.68
CA ASP A 54 -8.28 20.69 -15.35
C ASP A 54 -7.58 19.53 -16.10
N ASP A 55 -6.83 18.71 -15.35
CA ASP A 55 -6.76 17.23 -15.39
C ASP A 55 -5.33 16.73 -15.02
N THR A 56 -5.23 15.65 -14.23
CA THR A 56 -4.03 15.17 -13.51
C THR A 56 -2.88 14.64 -14.40
N GLY A 57 -2.05 15.52 -14.96
CA GLY A 57 -0.95 15.13 -15.86
C GLY A 57 0.34 15.92 -15.67
N MET A 58 0.85 16.01 -14.44
CA MET A 58 2.25 16.40 -14.23
C MET A 58 3.09 15.17 -14.49
N ASN A 59 3.67 15.05 -15.70
CA ASN A 59 4.58 14.00 -16.23
C ASN A 59 3.93 12.77 -16.93
N GLY A 60 2.67 12.40 -16.64
CA GLY A 60 2.13 11.10 -17.06
C GLY A 60 2.51 10.08 -15.99
N ASP A 61 1.80 10.15 -14.88
CA ASP A 61 1.93 9.41 -13.61
C ASP A 61 0.50 9.39 -13.09
N ALA A 62 -0.18 8.26 -13.29
CA ALA A 62 -1.63 8.15 -13.18
C ALA A 62 -2.09 7.72 -11.77
N ASP A 63 -1.24 7.01 -11.05
CA ASP A 63 -1.43 6.50 -9.69
C ASP A 63 -0.89 7.48 -8.63
N GLY A 64 0.11 8.29 -8.97
CA GLY A 64 0.62 9.41 -8.16
C GLY A 64 1.81 9.06 -7.27
N ASP A 65 2.52 7.97 -7.52
CA ASP A 65 3.67 7.49 -6.73
C ASP A 65 4.97 8.27 -7.01
N GLY A 66 5.07 8.95 -8.15
CA GLY A 66 6.25 9.68 -8.61
C GLY A 66 7.08 8.95 -9.67
N ILE A 67 6.68 7.75 -10.09
CA ILE A 67 7.18 7.03 -11.24
C ILE A 67 6.30 7.41 -12.46
N PRO A 68 6.89 7.73 -13.62
CA PRO A 68 6.08 8.03 -14.82
C PRO A 68 5.53 6.77 -15.50
N ASP A 69 4.27 6.83 -15.98
CA ASP A 69 3.56 5.78 -16.72
C ASP A 69 4.38 5.18 -17.89
N ASP A 70 5.29 5.96 -18.50
CA ASP A 70 6.14 5.50 -19.61
C ASP A 70 7.35 4.67 -19.18
N VAL A 71 7.69 4.70 -17.89
CA VAL A 71 8.65 3.82 -17.22
C VAL A 71 7.98 2.49 -16.86
N GLU A 72 6.82 2.53 -16.21
CA GLU A 72 6.09 1.33 -15.77
C GLU A 72 5.46 0.57 -16.94
N GLY A 73 4.74 1.30 -17.80
CA GLY A 73 4.03 0.74 -18.94
C GLY A 73 2.82 -0.12 -18.56
N ASP A 74 2.29 -0.87 -19.53
CA ASP A 74 1.05 -1.67 -19.37
C ASP A 74 1.31 -3.08 -18.76
N VAL A 75 2.42 -3.27 -18.04
CA VAL A 75 2.70 -4.53 -17.31
C VAL A 75 1.80 -4.62 -16.08
N ASP A 76 1.66 -5.83 -15.54
CA ASP A 76 0.89 -6.18 -14.34
C ASP A 76 1.78 -7.19 -13.61
N SER A 77 2.66 -6.66 -12.77
CA SER A 77 3.81 -7.37 -12.19
C SER A 77 3.37 -8.38 -11.12
N ASP A 78 2.45 -8.01 -10.24
CA ASP A 78 1.88 -8.90 -9.21
C ASP A 78 0.73 -9.81 -9.72
N GLY A 79 0.13 -9.47 -10.87
CA GLY A 79 -0.95 -10.24 -11.48
C GLY A 79 -2.33 -10.04 -10.84
N ASP A 80 -2.57 -8.94 -10.13
CA ASP A 80 -3.86 -8.64 -9.50
C ASP A 80 -4.91 -8.09 -10.50
N GLY A 81 -4.45 -7.66 -11.67
CA GLY A 81 -5.26 -7.12 -12.76
C GLY A 81 -5.33 -5.60 -12.83
N ILE A 82 -4.56 -4.89 -12.02
CA ILE A 82 -4.21 -3.48 -12.12
C ILE A 82 -2.85 -3.40 -12.84
N PRO A 83 -2.75 -2.69 -13.97
CA PRO A 83 -1.43 -2.48 -14.58
C PRO A 83 -0.56 -1.59 -13.69
N ASP A 84 0.75 -1.81 -13.67
CA ASP A 84 1.75 -1.13 -12.84
C ASP A 84 1.56 0.40 -12.84
N TYR A 85 1.40 1.04 -14.01
CA TYR A 85 1.14 2.50 -14.11
C TYR A 85 -0.16 3.02 -13.44
N LEU A 86 -0.99 2.14 -12.90
CA LEU A 86 -2.20 2.44 -12.13
C LEU A 86 -2.21 1.78 -10.75
N ASP A 87 -1.17 1.01 -10.43
CA ASP A 87 -0.93 0.41 -9.13
C ASP A 87 -0.01 1.31 -8.31
N THR A 88 -0.08 1.23 -6.99
CA THR A 88 0.76 2.03 -6.08
C THR A 88 1.73 1.16 -5.27
N ASP A 89 1.72 -0.14 -5.55
CA ASP A 89 2.39 -1.26 -4.88
C ASP A 89 2.43 -2.40 -5.93
N SER A 90 3.27 -2.21 -6.95
CA SER A 90 3.24 -2.96 -8.22
C SER A 90 3.65 -4.43 -8.09
N ASP A 91 4.35 -4.80 -7.02
CA ASP A 91 4.71 -6.19 -6.70
C ASP A 91 3.93 -6.77 -5.49
N ASN A 92 3.18 -5.92 -4.78
CA ASN A 92 2.26 -6.27 -3.68
C ASN A 92 2.96 -6.88 -2.46
N ASP A 93 4.17 -6.42 -2.20
CA ASP A 93 4.98 -6.80 -1.05
C ASP A 93 4.57 -6.01 0.22
N GLY A 94 3.87 -4.87 0.04
CA GLY A 94 3.36 -3.98 1.09
C GLY A 94 4.21 -2.73 1.34
N ILE A 95 5.27 -2.53 0.56
CA ILE A 95 6.04 -1.30 0.41
C ILE A 95 5.48 -0.59 -0.84
N PRO A 96 5.22 0.73 -0.79
CA PRO A 96 4.63 1.42 -1.95
C PRO A 96 5.71 1.86 -2.94
N ASP A 97 5.42 1.80 -4.25
CA ASP A 97 6.33 2.18 -5.35
C ASP A 97 6.99 3.56 -5.16
N SER A 98 6.26 4.49 -4.53
CA SER A 98 6.75 5.83 -4.17
C SER A 98 7.94 5.85 -3.19
N GLU A 99 8.14 4.75 -2.47
CA GLU A 99 9.19 4.51 -1.50
C GLU A 99 10.36 3.71 -2.11
N GLU A 100 10.08 2.66 -2.87
CA GLU A 100 11.09 1.80 -3.54
C GLU A 100 11.75 2.51 -4.72
N GLY A 101 10.93 3.10 -5.58
CA GLY A 101 11.36 3.85 -6.75
C GLY A 101 12.00 3.02 -7.87
N ILE A 102 12.62 3.74 -8.82
CA ILE A 102 13.15 3.17 -10.08
C ILE A 102 14.61 2.67 -9.98
N GLU A 103 15.14 2.60 -8.77
CA GLU A 103 16.50 2.10 -8.55
C GLU A 103 16.53 0.58 -8.73
N ASP A 104 17.72 -0.01 -8.79
CA ASP A 104 17.96 -1.44 -9.05
C ASP A 104 19.15 -1.79 -8.15
N THR A 105 18.85 -2.12 -6.90
CA THR A 105 19.84 -2.18 -5.81
C THR A 105 20.78 -3.36 -5.98
N ASP A 106 20.25 -4.53 -6.34
CA ASP A 106 21.04 -5.75 -6.56
C ASP A 106 21.69 -5.83 -7.96
N GLY A 107 21.20 -5.05 -8.92
CA GLY A 107 21.71 -4.96 -10.28
C GLY A 107 21.30 -6.12 -11.20
N ASP A 108 20.20 -6.82 -10.90
CA ASP A 108 19.70 -7.93 -11.71
C ASP A 108 18.93 -7.46 -12.97
N GLY A 109 18.52 -6.18 -12.98
CA GLY A 109 17.81 -5.51 -14.07
C GLY A 109 16.30 -5.41 -13.88
N ILE A 110 15.78 -5.78 -12.73
CA ILE A 110 14.43 -5.50 -12.24
C ILE A 110 14.53 -4.27 -11.30
N PRO A 111 13.81 -3.18 -11.57
CA PRO A 111 13.78 -2.05 -10.64
C PRO A 111 13.04 -2.41 -9.34
N ASN A 112 13.46 -1.83 -8.22
CA ASN A 112 12.97 -2.13 -6.88
C ASN A 112 11.43 -2.14 -6.78
N TYR A 113 10.73 -1.13 -7.34
CA TYR A 113 9.25 -1.07 -7.29
C TYR A 113 8.50 -2.26 -7.92
N ILE A 114 9.18 -3.15 -8.64
CA ILE A 114 8.64 -4.41 -9.18
C ILE A 114 9.51 -5.63 -8.82
N ASP A 115 10.46 -5.47 -7.91
CA ASP A 115 11.34 -6.52 -7.45
C ASP A 115 10.95 -6.97 -6.04
N THR A 116 10.73 -8.27 -5.88
CA THR A 116 10.26 -8.85 -4.61
C THR A 116 11.39 -9.20 -3.63
N ASP A 117 12.64 -8.92 -4.02
CA ASP A 117 13.92 -9.21 -3.32
C ASP A 117 14.95 -8.16 -3.79
N SER A 118 14.69 -6.87 -3.48
CA SER A 118 15.36 -5.71 -4.09
C SER A 118 16.87 -5.64 -3.84
N ASP A 119 17.35 -6.21 -2.74
CA ASP A 119 18.78 -6.25 -2.40
C ASP A 119 19.47 -7.58 -2.81
N GLY A 120 18.67 -8.58 -3.21
CA GLY A 120 19.09 -9.85 -3.76
C GLY A 120 19.75 -10.78 -2.74
N ASP A 121 19.43 -10.65 -1.46
CA ASP A 121 19.98 -11.47 -0.38
C ASP A 121 19.23 -12.82 -0.22
N GLY A 122 18.01 -12.91 -0.75
CA GLY A 122 17.15 -14.08 -0.73
C GLY A 122 16.04 -14.09 0.34
N ILE A 123 15.88 -13.00 1.10
CA ILE A 123 14.76 -12.69 1.98
C ILE A 123 13.84 -11.74 1.20
N PRO A 124 12.51 -12.00 1.11
CA PRO A 124 11.63 -11.11 0.37
C PRO A 124 11.40 -9.77 1.07
N ASP A 125 11.29 -8.69 0.29
CA ASP A 125 11.00 -7.32 0.76
C ASP A 125 9.76 -7.27 1.68
N ALA A 126 8.74 -8.07 1.37
CA ALA A 126 7.52 -8.23 2.18
C ALA A 126 7.77 -8.71 3.63
N ASP A 127 8.84 -9.50 3.84
CA ASP A 127 9.26 -10.01 5.14
C ASP A 127 10.19 -8.99 5.85
N GLU A 128 11.06 -8.28 5.11
CA GLU A 128 12.01 -7.30 5.63
C GLU A 128 11.35 -5.96 6.03
N GLY A 129 10.53 -5.44 5.12
CA GLY A 129 9.78 -4.20 5.21
C GLY A 129 10.64 -2.93 5.19
N SER A 130 9.98 -1.78 5.28
CA SER A 130 10.61 -0.45 5.31
C SER A 130 11.25 -0.04 6.65
N GLY A 131 11.66 -1.04 7.45
CA GLY A 131 12.45 -0.81 8.67
C GLY A 131 13.84 -0.27 8.36
N ASP A 132 14.56 0.11 9.41
CA ASP A 132 15.99 0.49 9.38
C ASP A 132 16.53 0.07 10.75
N ALA A 133 16.92 -1.21 10.85
CA ALA A 133 17.19 -1.85 12.14
C ALA A 133 18.50 -1.34 12.77
N ASP A 134 19.53 -1.08 11.97
CA ASP A 134 20.83 -0.57 12.43
C ASP A 134 20.88 0.98 12.52
N GLY A 135 19.97 1.68 11.84
CA GLY A 135 19.85 3.14 11.84
C GLY A 135 20.85 3.86 10.94
N ASP A 136 21.40 3.21 9.92
CA ASP A 136 22.36 3.78 8.99
C ASP A 136 21.70 4.64 7.88
N GLY A 137 20.39 4.46 7.70
CA GLY A 137 19.55 5.17 6.75
C GLY A 137 19.31 4.46 5.43
N ILE A 138 19.71 3.19 5.30
CA ILE A 138 19.29 2.25 4.27
C ILE A 138 18.12 1.44 4.84
N PRO A 139 16.95 1.41 4.17
CA PRO A 139 15.86 0.53 4.59
C PRO A 139 16.25 -0.94 4.50
N ASN A 140 15.70 -1.78 5.38
CA ASN A 140 16.04 -3.21 5.44
C ASN A 140 15.91 -3.91 4.08
N TYR A 141 14.81 -3.70 3.34
CA TYR A 141 14.61 -4.27 1.99
C TYR A 141 15.65 -3.84 0.92
N LEU A 142 16.58 -2.94 1.27
CA LEU A 142 17.68 -2.48 0.43
C LEU A 142 19.06 -2.72 1.09
N ASP A 143 19.09 -3.40 2.24
CA ASP A 143 20.29 -3.57 3.06
C ASP A 143 20.65 -5.04 3.31
N THR A 144 21.79 -5.44 2.73
CA THR A 144 22.32 -6.81 2.82
C THR A 144 22.91 -7.20 4.19
N ASP A 145 22.86 -6.31 5.19
CA ASP A 145 23.38 -6.45 6.57
C ASP A 145 22.48 -5.59 7.50
N SER A 146 21.17 -5.88 7.51
CA SER A 146 20.10 -5.01 8.04
C SER A 146 20.28 -4.60 9.51
N ASP A 147 20.93 -5.41 10.32
CA ASP A 147 21.18 -5.13 11.74
C ASP A 147 22.58 -4.57 12.03
N GLY A 148 23.45 -4.55 11.01
CA GLY A 148 24.80 -4.00 11.04
C GLY A 148 25.78 -4.75 11.94
N ASP A 149 25.57 -6.05 12.19
CA ASP A 149 26.47 -6.87 12.99
C ASP A 149 27.71 -7.37 12.20
N GLY A 150 27.63 -7.33 10.86
CA GLY A 150 28.68 -7.71 9.93
C GLY A 150 28.57 -9.13 9.35
N ILE A 151 27.48 -9.85 9.64
CA ILE A 151 27.07 -11.10 9.01
C ILE A 151 25.96 -10.74 8.00
N PRO A 152 26.12 -11.04 6.70
CA PRO A 152 25.09 -10.68 5.74
C PRO A 152 23.79 -11.45 5.95
N ASP A 153 22.65 -10.79 5.73
CA ASP A 153 21.29 -11.31 5.87
C ASP A 153 21.11 -12.65 5.10
N SER A 154 21.66 -12.75 3.89
CA SER A 154 21.70 -14.00 3.09
C SER A 154 22.33 -15.22 3.78
N VAL A 155 23.14 -15.01 4.83
CA VAL A 155 23.77 -16.05 5.65
C VAL A 155 22.91 -16.40 6.86
N GLU A 156 22.28 -15.40 7.47
CA GLU A 156 21.41 -15.53 8.65
C GLU A 156 20.05 -16.12 8.27
N GLY A 157 19.42 -15.49 7.27
CA GLY A 157 18.11 -15.78 6.75
C GLY A 157 16.98 -15.42 7.71
N SER A 158 15.76 -15.83 7.36
CA SER A 158 14.53 -15.55 8.12
C SER A 158 14.37 -16.39 9.42
N GLY A 159 15.48 -16.73 10.09
CA GLY A 159 15.51 -17.50 11.33
C GLY A 159 14.95 -16.74 12.53
N ASP A 160 14.93 -17.39 13.69
CA ASP A 160 14.67 -16.78 15.01
C ASP A 160 15.32 -17.74 16.02
N SER A 161 16.64 -17.59 16.16
CA SER A 161 17.54 -18.55 16.76
C SER A 161 17.39 -18.61 18.29
N ASP A 162 17.05 -17.48 18.93
CA ASP A 162 16.81 -17.40 20.37
C ASP A 162 15.30 -17.49 20.75
N GLY A 163 14.39 -17.28 19.80
CA GLY A 163 12.95 -17.41 19.95
C GLY A 163 12.27 -16.18 20.57
N ASP A 164 12.86 -15.00 20.49
CA ASP A 164 12.30 -13.76 21.04
C ASP A 164 11.29 -13.07 20.11
N GLY A 165 11.26 -13.50 18.84
CA GLY A 165 10.33 -13.04 17.81
C GLY A 165 10.88 -11.92 16.92
N ILE A 166 12.16 -11.58 17.04
CA ILE A 166 12.92 -10.80 16.04
C ILE A 166 13.61 -11.82 15.12
N PRO A 167 13.48 -11.68 13.79
CA PRO A 167 14.21 -12.53 12.87
C PRO A 167 15.74 -12.35 12.99
N ASP A 168 16.50 -13.39 12.70
CA ASP A 168 17.97 -13.38 12.83
C ASP A 168 18.60 -12.18 12.07
N TYR A 169 18.20 -11.93 10.81
CA TYR A 169 18.65 -10.78 10.00
C TYR A 169 18.33 -9.38 10.57
N LEU A 170 17.54 -9.29 11.65
CA LEU A 170 17.22 -8.03 12.34
C LEU A 170 17.71 -8.03 13.79
N ASP A 171 18.50 -9.01 14.21
CA ASP A 171 18.93 -9.22 15.60
C ASP A 171 20.45 -9.35 15.77
N THR A 172 21.03 -8.25 16.26
CA THR A 172 22.48 -8.08 16.55
C THR A 172 23.12 -9.07 17.53
N ASP A 173 22.36 -9.99 18.10
CA ASP A 173 22.80 -11.08 18.97
C ASP A 173 21.83 -12.27 18.82
N SER A 174 21.76 -12.82 17.60
CA SER A 174 20.77 -13.80 17.13
C SER A 174 20.61 -15.05 18.02
N ASP A 175 21.63 -15.43 18.80
CA ASP A 175 21.58 -16.57 19.74
C ASP A 175 21.64 -16.18 21.23
N ASN A 176 21.67 -14.88 21.52
CA ASN A 176 21.69 -14.26 22.85
C ASN A 176 22.84 -14.78 23.74
N ASP A 177 23.98 -15.10 23.12
CA ASP A 177 25.21 -15.50 23.81
C ASP A 177 26.16 -14.31 24.09
N GLY A 178 25.85 -13.15 23.50
CA GLY A 178 26.54 -11.88 23.65
C GLY A 178 27.60 -11.60 22.59
N TRP A 179 27.59 -12.33 21.47
CA TRP A 179 28.52 -12.21 20.34
C TRP A 179 27.91 -12.72 19.02
N ASP A 180 27.96 -11.87 17.99
CA ASP A 180 28.12 -12.27 16.58
C ASP A 180 29.48 -11.79 16.02
#